data_AF-A0A4Q2ILU6-F1
#
_entry.id   AF-A0A4Q2ILU6-F1
#
_cell.length_a   1.000
_cell.length_b   1.000
_cell.length_c   1.000
_cell.angle_alpha   90.00
_cell.angle_beta   90.00
_cell.angle_gamma   90.00
#
_symmetry.space_group_name_H-M   'P 1'
#
loop_
_entity.id
_entity.type
_entity.pdbx_description
1 polymer ?
#
loop_
_entity_poly.entity_id
_entity_poly.type
_entity_poly.pdbx_seq_one_letter_code
_entity_poly.pdbx_strand_id
1 'polypeptide(L)'
;MWRLVIGLLAVLLSPMPARADSWAPATRQTYESAGKKVRFTVIPRDLESSLSYFEDKVAHRDPAGQRAGGEPRARGILERLVAGRWTTVWEAPLVNEVAPVSALVTEDAAYVVTFDNWHSVGFGEHVVVLYRGDGSVVRSYELTDILPADYVRALPRSVSSLWWSGRHVLSEDGKRLVLKVVVPRASGREPRGYVDVTIDLATGAVAPLTGPDWDAAQAAAAPIAARDKAEEARWRASAIAPLSAPAGTEQGAWSRYLAQAMRRLVPEAAPFSYDLSLVLPAPSAANHARTARSIRGHLTKAEGKRDLAVAAPADPGALLRLLVEAGQASGPGSLAGSRLFVALPAAMAEPARAALAPTGATVILFDPAVAIPQRPEMLSRLGVRPDQVETEALNAQADALHHEANAAALAAQAPADPPVEPPAGEEGLVEMADDLERTADMLEQEAERLTADPAASD
;
A
#
# COMPACT_ATOMS: atom_id res chain seq x y z
N MET A 1 -34.00 -21.01 -8.10
CA MET A 1 -33.74 -19.56 -8.32
C MET A 1 -33.28 -18.79 -7.07
N TRP A 2 -33.59 -19.21 -5.84
CA TRP A 2 -33.23 -18.45 -4.61
C TRP A 2 -31.76 -18.59 -4.15
N ARG A 3 -31.02 -19.61 -4.60
CA ARG A 3 -29.59 -19.81 -4.25
C ARG A 3 -28.62 -18.93 -5.06
N LEU A 4 -29.09 -18.26 -6.12
CA LEU A 4 -28.27 -17.41 -6.99
C LEU A 4 -28.16 -15.94 -6.52
N VAL A 5 -29.01 -15.49 -5.60
CA VAL A 5 -29.04 -14.08 -5.15
C VAL A 5 -28.19 -13.83 -3.89
N ILE A 6 -27.83 -14.89 -3.15
CA ILE A 6 -26.98 -14.78 -1.95
C ILE A 6 -25.48 -14.69 -2.33
N GLY A 7 -25.08 -15.18 -3.49
CA GLY A 7 -23.70 -15.04 -4.00
C GLY A 7 -23.34 -13.63 -4.46
N LEU A 8 -24.31 -12.79 -4.82
CA LEU A 8 -24.04 -11.48 -5.43
C LEU A 8 -23.87 -10.34 -4.40
N LEU A 9 -24.38 -10.49 -3.18
CA LEU A 9 -24.30 -9.44 -2.14
C LEU A 9 -23.06 -9.56 -1.22
N ALA A 10 -22.34 -10.69 -1.25
CA ALA A 10 -21.06 -10.85 -0.55
C ALA A 10 -19.87 -10.26 -1.34
N VAL A 11 -20.08 -9.86 -2.59
CA VAL A 11 -19.03 -9.31 -3.48
C VAL A 11 -18.89 -7.78 -3.35
N LEU A 12 -19.89 -7.07 -2.79
CA LEU A 12 -19.89 -5.60 -2.73
C LEU A 12 -19.26 -5.01 -1.44
N LEU A 13 -18.79 -5.86 -0.53
CA LEU A 13 -18.05 -5.49 0.68
C LEU A 13 -16.80 -6.35 0.86
N SER A 14 -16.33 -7.01 -0.21
CA SER A 14 -14.98 -7.58 -0.17
C SER A 14 -14.03 -6.41 0.08
N PRO A 15 -13.23 -6.41 1.17
CA PRO A 15 -12.09 -5.51 1.23
C PRO A 15 -11.36 -5.73 -0.10
N MET A 16 -11.22 -4.68 -0.91
CA MET A 16 -10.40 -4.82 -2.11
C MET A 16 -9.10 -5.41 -1.60
N PRO A 17 -8.73 -6.64 -2.03
CA PRO A 17 -7.60 -7.35 -1.46
C PRO A 17 -6.47 -6.34 -1.41
N ALA A 18 -5.93 -6.08 -0.21
CA ALA A 18 -4.82 -5.15 -0.09
C ALA A 18 -3.80 -5.64 -1.10
N ARG A 19 -3.54 -4.81 -2.11
CA ARG A 19 -2.69 -5.16 -3.26
C ARG A 19 -1.24 -5.03 -2.81
N ALA A 20 -0.89 -5.81 -1.80
CA ALA A 20 0.46 -6.00 -1.33
C ALA A 20 1.15 -6.90 -2.33
N ASP A 21 2.36 -6.52 -2.72
CA ASP A 21 3.20 -7.39 -3.54
C ASP A 21 3.67 -8.55 -2.67
N SER A 22 3.58 -9.77 -3.20
CA SER A 22 4.25 -10.92 -2.61
C SER A 22 5.70 -10.94 -3.09
N TRP A 23 6.63 -11.11 -2.16
CA TRP A 23 8.05 -11.17 -2.45
C TRP A 23 8.62 -12.47 -1.90
N ALA A 24 9.30 -13.22 -2.75
CA ALA A 24 10.12 -14.33 -2.29
C ALA A 24 11.32 -13.80 -1.48
N PRO A 25 11.86 -14.58 -0.53
CA PRO A 25 13.12 -14.27 0.14
C PRO A 25 14.21 -13.91 -0.87
N ALA A 26 15.06 -12.93 -0.54
CA ALA A 26 16.20 -12.59 -1.38
C ALA A 26 17.16 -13.78 -1.46
N THR A 27 17.54 -14.18 -2.67
CA THR A 27 18.45 -15.31 -2.92
C THR A 27 19.69 -14.87 -3.70
N ARG A 28 20.73 -15.71 -3.70
CA ARG A 28 21.92 -15.49 -4.52
C ARG A 28 21.53 -15.44 -6.00
N GLN A 29 21.98 -14.42 -6.70
CA GLN A 29 21.72 -14.25 -8.14
C GLN A 29 23.01 -13.92 -8.89
N THR A 30 23.11 -14.40 -10.13
CA THR A 30 24.24 -14.13 -11.02
C THR A 30 23.75 -13.52 -12.31
N TYR A 31 24.38 -12.40 -12.70
CA TYR A 31 24.09 -11.61 -13.89
C TYR A 31 25.26 -11.69 -14.84
N GLU A 32 25.03 -12.10 -16.09
CA GLU A 32 26.08 -12.24 -17.10
C GLU A 32 26.08 -11.06 -18.07
N SER A 33 27.26 -10.69 -18.57
CA SER A 33 27.36 -9.84 -19.75
C SER A 33 26.77 -10.56 -20.98
N ALA A 34 26.38 -9.82 -22.02
CA ALA A 34 25.80 -10.39 -23.25
C ALA A 34 26.70 -11.45 -23.91
N GLY A 35 28.02 -11.24 -23.88
CA GLY A 35 29.03 -12.17 -24.37
C GLY A 35 29.40 -13.28 -23.37
N LYS A 36 28.82 -13.28 -22.16
CA LYS A 36 29.07 -14.24 -21.07
C LYS A 36 30.55 -14.34 -20.65
N LYS A 37 31.30 -13.25 -20.83
CA LYS A 37 32.73 -13.17 -20.46
C LYS A 37 32.93 -12.54 -19.09
N VAL A 38 31.90 -11.87 -18.59
CA VAL A 38 31.88 -11.22 -17.28
C VAL A 38 30.60 -11.65 -16.59
N ARG A 39 30.67 -11.89 -15.29
CA ARG A 39 29.50 -12.14 -14.46
C ARG A 39 29.59 -11.38 -13.15
N PHE A 40 28.45 -10.96 -12.65
CA PHE A 40 28.30 -10.31 -11.37
C PHE A 40 27.38 -11.15 -10.49
N THR A 41 27.89 -11.63 -9.36
CA THR A 41 27.13 -12.42 -8.40
C THR A 41 26.76 -11.56 -7.19
N VAL A 42 25.47 -11.50 -6.90
CA VAL A 42 24.90 -10.85 -5.71
C VAL A 42 24.64 -11.93 -4.67
N ILE A 43 25.17 -11.72 -3.47
CA ILE A 43 24.85 -12.50 -2.27
C ILE A 43 24.05 -11.57 -1.35
N PRO A 44 22.76 -11.86 -1.08
CA PRO A 44 21.96 -11.07 -0.15
C PRO A 44 22.56 -11.03 1.25
N ARG A 45 22.17 -10.01 2.01
CA ARG A 45 22.34 -9.97 3.46
C ARG A 45 21.53 -11.10 4.10
N ASP A 46 22.04 -11.67 5.18
CA ASP A 46 21.31 -12.69 5.94
C ASP A 46 20.15 -12.07 6.73
N LEU A 47 18.94 -12.55 6.48
CA LEU A 47 17.74 -12.21 7.25
C LEU A 47 17.30 -13.39 8.10
N GLU A 48 16.79 -13.11 9.30
CA GLU A 48 16.14 -14.11 10.15
C GLU A 48 14.85 -14.61 9.48
N SER A 49 14.03 -13.68 9.00
CA SER A 49 12.87 -13.92 8.14
C SER A 49 12.39 -12.61 7.51
N SER A 50 11.60 -12.69 6.43
CA SER A 50 10.94 -11.51 5.86
C SER A 50 10.01 -10.84 6.87
N LEU A 51 9.33 -11.61 7.73
CA LEU A 51 8.45 -11.04 8.76
C LEU A 51 9.24 -10.21 9.78
N SER A 52 10.35 -10.74 10.29
CA SER A 52 11.21 -10.01 11.24
C SER A 52 11.75 -8.70 10.64
N TYR A 53 12.07 -8.69 9.34
CA TYR A 53 12.45 -7.46 8.64
C TYR A 53 11.36 -6.39 8.72
N PHE A 54 10.10 -6.74 8.46
CA PHE A 54 8.99 -5.76 8.54
C PHE A 54 8.70 -5.32 9.97
N GLU A 55 8.69 -6.25 10.92
CA GLU A 55 8.47 -5.93 12.33
C GLU A 55 9.53 -4.94 12.83
N ASP A 56 10.78 -5.13 12.44
CA ASP A 56 11.87 -4.22 12.79
C ASP A 56 11.76 -2.86 12.09
N LYS A 57 11.39 -2.81 10.81
CA LYS A 57 11.15 -1.54 10.10
C LYS A 57 10.02 -0.73 10.75
N VAL A 58 8.91 -1.39 11.13
CA VAL A 58 7.79 -0.76 11.85
C VAL A 58 8.22 -0.30 13.25
N ALA A 59 9.08 -1.07 13.92
CA ALA A 59 9.63 -0.72 15.22
C ALA A 59 10.83 0.26 15.16
N HIS A 60 11.23 0.71 13.97
CA HIS A 60 12.42 1.52 13.72
C HIS A 60 13.72 0.92 14.33
N ARG A 61 13.88 -0.41 14.21
CA ARG A 61 15.08 -1.13 14.64
C ARG A 61 15.96 -1.43 13.43
N ASP A 62 17.20 -0.96 13.47
CA ASP A 62 18.22 -1.26 12.47
C ASP A 62 19.37 -2.08 13.07
N PRO A 63 19.98 -3.00 12.28
CA PRO A 63 19.58 -3.40 10.93
C PRO A 63 18.36 -4.33 10.95
N ALA A 64 17.29 -3.95 10.24
CA ALA A 64 16.02 -4.67 10.29
C ALA A 64 16.15 -6.14 9.88
N GLY A 65 15.57 -7.06 10.64
CA GLY A 65 15.52 -8.49 10.35
C GLY A 65 16.87 -9.19 10.32
N GLN A 66 17.94 -8.58 10.84
CA GLN A 66 19.28 -9.16 10.80
C GLN A 66 19.37 -10.48 11.56
N ARG A 67 19.84 -11.54 10.88
CA ARG A 67 20.16 -12.81 11.52
C ARG A 67 21.39 -12.68 12.41
N ALA A 68 21.34 -13.24 13.61
CA ALA A 68 22.48 -13.25 14.54
C ALA A 68 23.69 -13.99 13.94
N GLY A 69 24.85 -13.33 13.91
CA GLY A 69 26.07 -13.88 13.31
C GLY A 69 26.06 -14.00 11.78
N GLY A 70 24.97 -13.58 11.12
CA GLY A 70 24.86 -13.57 9.67
C GLY A 70 25.63 -12.41 9.04
N GLU A 71 25.81 -12.49 7.72
CA GLU A 71 26.39 -11.40 6.94
C GLU A 71 25.55 -10.12 7.10
N PRO A 72 26.15 -8.96 7.43
CA PRO A 72 25.41 -7.75 7.78
C PRO A 72 25.09 -6.84 6.59
N ARG A 73 25.52 -7.20 5.38
CA ARG A 73 25.25 -6.45 4.14
C ARG A 73 25.19 -7.39 2.95
N ALA A 74 24.46 -6.97 1.91
CA ALA A 74 24.57 -7.59 0.61
C ALA A 74 26.01 -7.46 0.09
N ARG A 75 26.48 -8.47 -0.65
CA ARG A 75 27.81 -8.51 -1.27
C ARG A 75 27.70 -8.70 -2.77
N GLY A 76 28.55 -8.01 -3.51
CA GLY A 76 28.74 -8.19 -4.93
C GLY A 76 30.09 -8.83 -5.22
N ILE A 77 30.13 -9.76 -6.16
CA ILE A 77 31.36 -10.39 -6.67
C ILE A 77 31.37 -10.22 -8.18
N LEU A 78 32.30 -9.43 -8.71
CA LEU A 78 32.52 -9.28 -10.14
C LEU A 78 33.63 -10.23 -10.59
N GLU A 79 33.36 -11.06 -11.60
CA GLU A 79 34.32 -12.03 -12.14
C GLU A 79 34.42 -11.90 -13.65
N ARG A 80 35.63 -12.16 -14.18
CA ARG A 80 35.90 -12.26 -15.61
C ARG A 80 36.38 -13.65 -15.97
N LEU A 81 35.95 -14.15 -17.13
CA LEU A 81 36.43 -15.39 -17.70
C LEU A 81 37.81 -15.18 -18.34
N VAL A 82 38.84 -15.82 -17.77
CA VAL A 82 40.23 -15.78 -18.24
C VAL A 82 40.70 -17.22 -18.47
N ALA A 83 41.03 -17.56 -19.73
CA ALA A 83 41.47 -18.90 -20.13
C ALA A 83 40.54 -20.02 -19.62
N GLY A 84 39.21 -19.80 -19.72
CA GLY A 84 38.19 -20.76 -19.29
C GLY A 84 37.94 -20.84 -17.78
N ARG A 85 38.57 -19.97 -16.96
CA ARG A 85 38.35 -19.91 -15.51
C ARG A 85 37.86 -18.54 -15.09
N TRP A 86 36.90 -18.52 -14.17
CA TRP A 86 36.44 -17.28 -13.54
C TRP A 86 37.51 -16.75 -12.60
N THR A 87 37.87 -15.48 -12.78
CA THR A 87 38.82 -14.76 -11.95
C THR A 87 38.11 -13.55 -11.36
N THR A 88 38.14 -13.43 -10.04
CA THR A 88 37.56 -12.28 -9.32
C THR A 88 38.27 -10.99 -9.73
N VAL A 89 37.49 -10.02 -10.18
CA VAL A 89 37.92 -8.64 -10.44
C VAL A 89 37.81 -7.84 -9.14
N TRP A 90 36.65 -7.89 -8.48
CA TRP A 90 36.45 -7.33 -7.15
C TRP A 90 35.35 -8.06 -6.39
N GLU A 91 35.38 -7.87 -5.08
CA GLU A 91 34.36 -8.32 -4.15
C GLU A 91 34.19 -7.27 -3.05
N ALA A 92 32.97 -6.78 -2.86
CA ALA A 92 32.69 -5.71 -1.91
C ALA A 92 31.23 -5.73 -1.41
N PRO A 93 30.96 -5.14 -0.22
CA PRO A 93 29.60 -4.85 0.19
C PRO A 93 28.89 -3.91 -0.79
N LEU A 94 27.61 -4.16 -1.05
CA LEU A 94 26.74 -3.27 -1.83
C LEU A 94 26.07 -2.26 -0.90
N VAL A 95 25.65 -1.12 -1.46
CA VAL A 95 24.86 -0.13 -0.70
C VAL A 95 23.39 -0.56 -0.56
N ASN A 96 22.93 -1.49 -1.39
CA ASN A 96 21.60 -2.08 -1.28
C ASN A 96 21.45 -2.85 0.05
N GLU A 97 20.42 -2.55 0.84
CA GLU A 97 20.30 -3.01 2.24
C GLU A 97 20.26 -4.53 2.39
N VAL A 98 19.42 -5.20 1.60
CA VAL A 98 19.24 -6.66 1.63
C VAL A 98 19.80 -7.29 0.37
N ALA A 99 19.35 -6.83 -0.79
CA ALA A 99 19.88 -7.15 -2.11
C ALA A 99 19.26 -6.19 -3.13
N PRO A 100 19.93 -5.91 -4.25
CA PRO A 100 19.25 -5.34 -5.41
C PRO A 100 18.23 -6.31 -6.01
N VAL A 101 17.22 -5.78 -6.69
CA VAL A 101 16.21 -6.59 -7.40
C VAL A 101 16.76 -7.12 -8.73
N SER A 102 17.57 -6.31 -9.42
CA SER A 102 18.26 -6.73 -10.63
C SER A 102 19.62 -6.04 -10.78
N ALA A 103 20.46 -6.52 -11.71
CA ALA A 103 21.72 -5.88 -12.06
C ALA A 103 22.09 -6.07 -13.54
N LEU A 104 22.98 -5.19 -14.03
CA LEU A 104 23.63 -5.27 -15.34
C LEU A 104 25.14 -5.14 -15.17
N VAL A 105 25.91 -5.72 -16.10
CA VAL A 105 27.37 -5.66 -16.11
C VAL A 105 27.91 -5.49 -17.52
N THR A 106 28.94 -4.64 -17.69
CA THR A 106 29.56 -4.38 -18.99
C THR A 106 30.49 -5.54 -19.42
N GLU A 107 30.66 -5.73 -20.73
CA GLU A 107 31.52 -6.78 -21.31
C GLU A 107 32.99 -6.69 -20.89
N ASP A 108 33.44 -5.47 -20.59
CA ASP A 108 34.79 -5.18 -20.18
C ASP A 108 34.94 -5.14 -18.66
N ALA A 109 33.92 -5.51 -17.88
CA ALA A 109 33.89 -5.46 -16.42
C ALA A 109 34.20 -4.06 -15.84
N ALA A 110 34.08 -2.99 -16.64
CA ALA A 110 34.36 -1.63 -16.20
C ALA A 110 33.25 -1.05 -15.32
N TYR A 111 32.00 -1.52 -15.48
CA TYR A 111 30.87 -1.07 -14.68
C TYR A 111 29.91 -2.19 -14.32
N VAL A 112 29.31 -2.04 -13.14
CA VAL A 112 28.13 -2.79 -12.68
C VAL A 112 27.04 -1.80 -12.32
N VAL A 113 25.81 -2.11 -12.69
CA VAL A 113 24.63 -1.32 -12.31
C VAL A 113 23.70 -2.21 -11.51
N THR A 114 23.22 -1.74 -10.37
CA THR A 114 22.16 -2.42 -9.60
C THR A 114 20.89 -1.58 -9.59
N PHE A 115 19.74 -2.26 -9.49
CA PHE A 115 18.41 -1.65 -9.52
C PHE A 115 17.58 -2.07 -8.31
N ASP A 116 16.99 -1.06 -7.69
CA ASP A 116 16.06 -1.14 -6.57
C ASP A 116 16.64 -1.84 -5.33
N ASN A 117 15.92 -1.74 -4.21
CA ASN A 117 16.14 -2.61 -3.06
C ASN A 117 15.04 -3.65 -3.01
N TRP A 118 15.38 -4.87 -2.58
CA TRP A 118 14.40 -5.90 -2.24
C TRP A 118 13.33 -5.32 -1.29
N HIS A 119 12.05 -5.51 -1.64
CA HIS A 119 10.87 -4.90 -0.98
C HIS A 119 10.75 -3.36 -1.00
N SER A 120 11.54 -2.64 -1.81
CA SER A 120 11.42 -1.17 -1.93
C SER A 120 11.64 -0.72 -3.37
N VAL A 121 10.91 -1.32 -4.32
CA VAL A 121 11.02 -0.96 -5.74
C VAL A 121 10.57 0.48 -5.97
N GLY A 122 11.45 1.27 -6.57
CA GLY A 122 11.30 2.68 -6.86
C GLY A 122 11.32 3.61 -5.64
N PHE A 123 11.68 3.09 -4.45
CA PHE A 123 11.74 3.89 -3.23
C PHE A 123 13.17 3.92 -2.64
N GLY A 124 13.52 5.06 -2.05
CA GLY A 124 14.79 5.26 -1.33
C GLY A 124 15.96 5.63 -2.23
N GLU A 125 17.15 5.74 -1.61
CA GLU A 125 18.37 6.32 -2.19
C GLU A 125 19.09 5.43 -3.22
N HIS A 126 18.70 4.15 -3.33
CA HIS A 126 19.42 3.13 -4.10
C HIS A 126 18.54 2.48 -5.17
N VAL A 127 17.72 3.29 -5.86
CA VAL A 127 16.89 2.82 -6.98
C VAL A 127 17.76 2.47 -8.19
N VAL A 128 18.79 3.27 -8.46
CA VAL A 128 19.83 2.93 -9.43
C VAL A 128 21.18 3.19 -8.79
N VAL A 129 22.09 2.22 -8.81
CA VAL A 129 23.45 2.40 -8.30
C VAL A 129 24.45 1.99 -9.35
N LEU A 130 25.40 2.89 -9.63
CA LEU A 130 26.49 2.68 -10.58
C LEU A 130 27.78 2.38 -9.81
N TYR A 131 28.41 1.26 -10.11
CA TYR A 131 29.71 0.87 -9.56
C TYR A 131 30.75 0.82 -10.68
N ARG A 132 31.99 1.21 -10.36
CA ARG A 132 33.15 0.97 -11.22
C ARG A 132 33.60 -0.49 -11.12
N GLY A 133 34.48 -0.88 -12.02
CA GLY A 133 35.14 -2.18 -12.07
C GLY A 133 36.10 -2.46 -10.91
N ASP A 134 36.21 -1.56 -9.92
CA ASP A 134 36.90 -1.79 -8.65
C ASP A 134 35.93 -1.89 -7.45
N GLY A 135 34.62 -1.83 -7.70
CA GLY A 135 33.57 -1.84 -6.67
C GLY A 135 33.27 -0.48 -6.04
N SER A 136 33.98 0.60 -6.42
CA SER A 136 33.65 1.94 -5.93
C SER A 136 32.35 2.47 -6.55
N VAL A 137 31.53 3.15 -5.76
CA VAL A 137 30.29 3.78 -6.23
C VAL A 137 30.64 5.02 -7.06
N VAL A 138 30.13 5.08 -8.29
CA VAL A 138 30.14 6.28 -9.13
C VAL A 138 29.03 7.21 -8.66
N ARG A 139 27.80 6.69 -8.58
CA ARG A 139 26.61 7.44 -8.16
C ARG A 139 25.50 6.50 -7.70
N SER A 140 24.70 6.97 -6.77
CA SER A 140 23.43 6.37 -6.35
C SER A 140 22.31 7.36 -6.62
N TYR A 141 21.13 6.87 -6.99
CA TYR A 141 19.98 7.68 -7.35
C TYR A 141 18.71 7.25 -6.62
N GLU A 142 17.97 8.25 -6.15
CA GLU A 142 16.52 8.18 -6.01
C GLU A 142 15.85 8.36 -7.38
N LEU A 143 14.57 7.97 -7.53
CA LEU A 143 13.84 8.24 -8.78
C LEU A 143 13.76 9.73 -9.13
N THR A 144 13.65 10.60 -8.12
CA THR A 144 13.56 12.05 -8.30
C THR A 144 14.87 12.71 -8.72
N ASP A 145 16.00 11.99 -8.62
CA ASP A 145 17.27 12.45 -9.21
C ASP A 145 17.31 12.23 -10.74
N ILE A 146 16.43 11.35 -11.25
CA ILE A 146 16.38 10.93 -12.66
C ILE A 146 15.17 11.53 -13.38
N LEU A 147 14.03 11.62 -12.69
CA LEU A 147 12.73 11.98 -13.25
C LEU A 147 12.09 13.16 -12.47
N PRO A 148 11.27 14.01 -13.12
CA PRO A 148 10.52 15.03 -12.40
C PRO A 148 9.57 14.42 -11.37
N ALA A 149 9.42 15.07 -10.21
CA ALA A 149 8.59 14.56 -9.10
C ALA A 149 7.14 14.26 -9.50
N ASP A 150 6.55 15.08 -10.37
CA ASP A 150 5.19 14.85 -10.87
C ASP A 150 5.11 13.61 -11.78
N TYR A 151 6.17 13.32 -12.53
CA TYR A 151 6.24 12.10 -13.32
C TYR A 151 6.33 10.87 -12.41
N VAL A 152 7.20 10.92 -11.38
CA VAL A 152 7.32 9.85 -10.36
C VAL A 152 5.98 9.61 -9.67
N ARG A 153 5.26 10.67 -9.30
CA ARG A 153 3.93 10.59 -8.71
C ARG A 153 2.92 9.90 -9.61
N ALA A 154 3.01 10.11 -10.92
CA ALA A 154 2.12 9.49 -11.90
C ALA A 154 2.41 8.00 -12.16
N LEU A 155 3.55 7.47 -11.72
CA LEU A 155 3.92 6.08 -11.97
C LEU A 155 2.92 5.10 -11.31
N PRO A 156 2.65 3.95 -11.96
CA PRO A 156 1.84 2.91 -11.36
C PRO A 156 2.45 2.43 -10.04
N ARG A 157 1.62 2.17 -9.04
CA ARG A 157 2.08 1.75 -7.71
C ARG A 157 1.21 0.69 -7.06
N SER A 158 1.84 -0.14 -6.24
CA SER A 158 1.19 -1.02 -5.27
C SER A 158 1.21 -0.37 -3.88
N VAL A 159 0.87 -1.14 -2.84
CA VAL A 159 1.03 -0.68 -1.45
C VAL A 159 2.51 -0.45 -1.10
N SER A 160 3.44 -1.15 -1.75
CA SER A 160 4.86 -1.22 -1.35
C SER A 160 5.86 -0.94 -2.48
N SER A 161 5.41 -0.72 -3.71
CA SER A 161 6.29 -0.58 -4.89
C SER A 161 5.81 0.50 -5.85
N LEU A 162 6.75 1.21 -6.48
CA LEU A 162 6.52 1.99 -7.70
C LEU A 162 6.98 1.15 -8.91
N TRP A 163 6.08 0.81 -9.82
CA TRP A 163 6.41 0.04 -11.02
C TRP A 163 6.93 0.99 -12.10
N TRP A 164 8.16 1.45 -11.89
CA TRP A 164 8.75 2.57 -12.62
C TRP A 164 9.44 2.17 -13.92
N SER A 165 9.81 0.89 -14.07
CA SER A 165 10.72 0.44 -15.13
C SER A 165 10.26 -0.81 -15.88
N GLY A 166 10.80 -0.96 -17.09
CA GLY A 166 10.88 -2.21 -17.82
C GLY A 166 12.31 -2.75 -17.84
N ARG A 167 12.65 -3.57 -18.85
CA ARG A 167 13.99 -4.14 -18.98
C ARG A 167 15.02 -3.08 -19.40
N HIS A 168 15.87 -2.66 -18.47
CA HIS A 168 17.01 -1.79 -18.73
C HIS A 168 18.06 -2.45 -19.63
N VAL A 169 18.82 -1.63 -20.36
CA VAL A 169 19.90 -2.12 -21.24
C VAL A 169 21.13 -1.23 -21.14
N LEU A 170 22.30 -1.81 -21.40
CA LEU A 170 23.53 -1.08 -21.63
C LEU A 170 23.63 -0.73 -23.12
N SER A 171 24.19 0.43 -23.45
CA SER A 171 24.52 0.77 -24.84
C SER A 171 25.59 -0.18 -25.39
N GLU A 172 25.60 -0.35 -26.71
CA GLU A 172 26.53 -1.27 -27.40
C GLU A 172 28.01 -0.95 -27.11
N ASP A 173 28.34 0.34 -26.94
CA ASP A 173 29.68 0.80 -26.56
C ASP A 173 30.03 0.61 -25.08
N GLY A 174 29.09 0.13 -24.25
CA GLY A 174 29.26 -0.10 -22.83
C GLY A 174 29.45 1.17 -21.99
N LYS A 175 29.15 2.36 -22.53
CA LYS A 175 29.38 3.65 -21.86
C LYS A 175 28.15 4.25 -21.23
N ARG A 176 26.96 3.81 -21.63
CA ARG A 176 25.69 4.39 -21.20
C ARG A 176 24.74 3.31 -20.71
N LEU A 177 24.01 3.66 -19.65
CA LEU A 177 22.83 2.94 -19.22
C LEU A 177 21.60 3.57 -19.88
N VAL A 178 20.75 2.74 -20.48
CA VAL A 178 19.46 3.15 -21.01
C VAL A 178 18.36 2.56 -20.13
N LEU A 179 17.74 3.43 -19.35
CA LEU A 179 16.61 3.10 -18.51
C LEU A 179 15.33 3.10 -19.35
N LYS A 180 14.61 1.97 -19.37
CA LYS A 180 13.25 1.89 -19.91
C LYS A 180 12.26 2.32 -18.84
N VAL A 181 11.92 3.60 -18.80
CA VAL A 181 11.00 4.16 -17.79
C VAL A 181 9.56 4.03 -18.28
N VAL A 182 8.67 3.58 -17.41
CA VAL A 182 7.25 3.39 -17.72
C VAL A 182 6.60 4.70 -18.14
N VAL A 183 5.82 4.66 -19.22
CA VAL A 183 4.85 5.70 -19.55
C VAL A 183 3.52 5.36 -18.86
N PRO A 184 3.10 6.16 -17.85
CA PRO A 184 1.94 5.82 -17.04
C PRO A 184 0.64 5.91 -17.84
N ARG A 185 -0.34 5.09 -17.43
CA ARG A 185 -1.65 4.99 -18.06
C ARG A 185 -2.73 5.52 -17.14
N ALA A 186 -3.73 6.21 -17.69
CA ALA A 186 -4.81 6.78 -16.88
C ALA A 186 -5.70 5.72 -16.21
N SER A 187 -5.74 4.51 -16.79
CA SER A 187 -6.48 3.37 -16.28
C SER A 187 -5.67 2.08 -16.47
N GLY A 188 -5.81 1.13 -15.54
CA GLY A 188 -5.13 -0.15 -15.61
C GLY A 188 -3.72 -0.15 -15.00
N ARG A 189 -3.12 -1.34 -14.96
CA ARG A 189 -1.77 -1.59 -14.43
C ARG A 189 -0.71 -1.63 -15.51
N GLU A 190 -1.10 -1.99 -16.73
CA GLU A 190 -0.18 -2.13 -17.83
C GLU A 190 0.37 -0.77 -18.27
N PRO A 191 1.69 -0.65 -18.47
CA PRO A 191 2.29 0.56 -18.98
C PRO A 191 1.79 0.86 -20.40
N ARG A 192 1.71 2.15 -20.78
CA ARG A 192 1.46 2.53 -22.19
C ARG A 192 2.63 2.16 -23.11
N GLY A 193 3.79 1.92 -22.52
CA GLY A 193 5.07 1.71 -23.18
C GLY A 193 6.19 2.20 -22.28
N TYR A 194 7.36 2.44 -22.88
CA TYR A 194 8.52 2.93 -22.17
C TYR A 194 9.12 4.13 -22.89
N VAL A 195 9.70 5.04 -22.13
CA VAL A 195 10.56 6.12 -22.62
C VAL A 195 11.98 5.87 -22.15
N ASP A 196 12.95 6.20 -23.01
CA ASP A 196 14.36 5.96 -22.73
C ASP A 196 14.96 7.13 -21.96
N VAL A 197 15.54 6.85 -20.80
CA VAL A 197 16.36 7.80 -20.04
C VAL A 197 17.80 7.30 -20.03
N THR A 198 18.73 8.14 -20.45
CA THR A 198 20.13 7.75 -20.61
C THR A 198 20.99 8.30 -19.49
N ILE A 199 21.87 7.47 -18.94
CA ILE A 199 22.85 7.85 -17.92
C ILE A 199 24.25 7.48 -18.42
N ASP A 200 25.18 8.44 -18.36
CA ASP A 200 26.60 8.18 -18.61
C ASP A 200 27.21 7.41 -17.44
N LEU A 201 27.80 6.23 -17.70
CA LEU A 201 28.28 5.35 -16.64
C LEU A 201 29.54 5.86 -15.93
N ALA A 202 30.38 6.63 -16.62
CA ALA A 202 31.63 7.12 -16.07
C ALA A 202 31.42 8.27 -15.07
N THR A 203 30.46 9.14 -15.38
CA THR A 203 30.17 10.37 -14.62
C THR A 203 28.93 10.27 -13.76
N GLY A 204 28.00 9.37 -14.09
CA GLY A 204 26.65 9.41 -13.52
C GLY A 204 25.88 10.67 -13.94
N ALA A 205 26.11 11.19 -15.15
CA ALA A 205 25.30 12.29 -15.67
C ALA A 205 24.03 11.75 -16.33
N VAL A 206 22.86 12.21 -15.90
CA VAL A 206 21.58 11.94 -16.57
C VAL A 206 21.45 12.88 -17.76
N ALA A 207 21.17 12.33 -18.94
CA ALA A 207 20.95 13.12 -20.14
C ALA A 207 19.67 13.97 -20.00
N PRO A 208 19.61 15.19 -20.58
CA PRO A 208 18.41 16.01 -20.55
C PRO A 208 17.18 15.28 -21.13
N LEU A 209 16.10 15.25 -20.36
CA LEU A 209 14.82 14.67 -20.76
C LEU A 209 14.13 15.60 -21.75
N THR A 210 14.32 15.35 -23.04
CA THR A 210 13.84 16.22 -24.12
C THR A 210 13.42 15.40 -25.33
N GLY A 211 12.59 15.99 -26.19
CA GLY A 211 12.17 15.38 -27.45
C GLY A 211 10.74 14.84 -27.41
N PRO A 212 10.20 14.48 -28.59
CA PRO A 212 8.77 14.20 -28.75
C PRO A 212 8.27 13.03 -27.91
N ASP A 213 9.07 11.98 -27.72
CA ASP A 213 8.69 10.82 -26.92
C ASP A 213 8.56 11.17 -25.43
N TRP A 214 9.48 11.99 -24.92
CA TRP A 214 9.42 12.49 -23.55
C TRP A 214 8.27 13.48 -23.36
N ASP A 215 8.04 14.39 -24.30
CA ASP A 215 6.92 15.33 -24.26
C ASP A 215 5.57 14.58 -24.21
N ALA A 216 5.43 13.53 -25.03
CA ALA A 216 4.25 12.66 -25.02
C ALA A 216 4.11 11.90 -23.70
N ALA A 217 5.20 11.37 -23.14
CA ALA A 217 5.20 10.70 -21.85
C ALA A 217 4.81 11.65 -20.71
N GLN A 218 5.32 12.88 -20.72
CA GLN A 218 4.98 13.91 -19.73
C GLN A 218 3.51 14.32 -19.83
N ALA A 219 2.98 14.46 -21.05
CA ALA A 219 1.57 14.73 -21.29
C ALA A 219 0.66 13.58 -20.80
N ALA A 220 1.12 12.32 -20.90
CA ALA A 220 0.43 11.16 -20.35
C ALA A 220 0.40 11.17 -18.81
N ALA A 221 1.52 11.53 -18.18
CA ALA A 221 1.69 11.55 -16.73
C ALA A 221 0.94 12.69 -16.04
N ALA A 222 0.90 13.88 -16.65
CA ALA A 222 0.37 15.10 -16.04
C ALA A 222 -1.04 14.97 -15.42
N PRO A 223 -2.07 14.44 -16.12
CA PRO A 223 -3.41 14.32 -15.53
C PRO A 223 -3.47 13.32 -14.37
N ILE A 224 -2.60 12.30 -14.36
CA ILE A 224 -2.53 11.30 -13.28
C ILE A 224 -1.92 11.94 -12.04
N ALA A 225 -0.80 12.66 -12.21
CA ALA A 225 -0.16 13.40 -11.13
C ALA A 225 -1.11 14.43 -10.50
N ALA A 226 -1.84 15.17 -11.33
CA ALA A 226 -2.83 16.15 -10.86
C ALA A 226 -3.99 15.48 -10.08
N ARG A 227 -4.45 14.30 -10.52
CA ARG A 227 -5.47 13.53 -9.80
C ARG A 227 -4.97 13.02 -8.46
N ASP A 228 -3.75 12.49 -8.39
CA ASP A 228 -3.13 12.02 -7.15
C ASP A 228 -2.96 13.19 -6.15
N LYS A 229 -2.54 14.37 -6.62
CA LYS A 229 -2.52 15.60 -5.80
C LYS A 229 -3.91 16.00 -5.30
N ALA A 230 -4.94 15.89 -6.15
CA ALA A 230 -6.32 16.16 -5.74
C ALA A 230 -6.81 15.17 -4.68
N GLU A 231 -6.48 13.88 -4.81
CA GLU A 231 -6.79 12.85 -3.82
C GLU A 231 -6.09 13.07 -2.49
N GLU A 232 -4.79 13.40 -2.52
CA GLU A 232 -4.02 13.76 -1.33
C GLU A 232 -4.60 14.99 -0.63
N ALA A 233 -4.92 16.05 -1.39
CA ALA A 233 -5.54 17.25 -0.85
C ALA A 233 -6.93 16.99 -0.27
N ARG A 234 -7.77 16.17 -0.94
CA ARG A 234 -9.09 15.75 -0.40
C ARG A 234 -8.95 14.94 0.88
N TRP A 235 -8.00 14.00 0.91
CA TRP A 235 -7.70 13.23 2.10
C TRP A 235 -7.27 14.16 3.23
N ARG A 236 -6.33 15.08 2.97
CA ARG A 236 -5.84 16.06 3.96
C ARG A 236 -6.96 16.93 4.49
N ALA A 237 -7.81 17.49 3.62
CA ALA A 237 -8.97 18.26 4.01
C ALA A 237 -9.91 17.46 4.93
N SER A 238 -10.21 16.21 4.58
CA SER A 238 -11.06 15.32 5.39
C SER A 238 -10.42 14.91 6.72
N ALA A 239 -9.09 14.78 6.75
CA ALA A 239 -8.34 14.41 7.92
C ALA A 239 -8.26 15.56 8.94
N ILE A 240 -8.29 16.82 8.48
CA ILE A 240 -8.24 18.00 9.35
C ILE A 240 -9.63 18.43 9.80
N ALA A 241 -10.60 18.46 8.88
CA ALA A 241 -11.93 19.00 9.15
C ALA A 241 -12.67 18.26 10.28
N PRO A 242 -13.51 18.95 11.07
CA PRO A 242 -14.49 18.31 11.94
C PRO A 242 -15.35 17.29 11.16
N LEU A 243 -15.60 16.13 11.76
CA LEU A 243 -16.35 15.05 11.13
C LEU A 243 -17.84 15.31 11.31
N SER A 244 -18.52 15.66 10.23
CA SER A 244 -19.97 15.83 10.18
C SER A 244 -20.66 14.54 9.73
N ALA A 245 -21.86 14.29 10.25
CA ALA A 245 -22.67 13.15 9.81
C ALA A 245 -23.15 13.32 8.35
N PRO A 246 -23.31 12.23 7.60
CA PRO A 246 -23.91 12.27 6.27
C PRO A 246 -25.35 12.82 6.33
N ALA A 247 -25.74 13.68 5.39
CA ALA A 247 -27.08 14.27 5.35
C ALA A 247 -28.19 13.26 5.01
N GLY A 248 -27.87 12.19 4.29
CA GLY A 248 -28.81 11.15 3.88
C GLY A 248 -28.75 9.90 4.78
N THR A 249 -29.50 8.85 4.42
CA THR A 249 -29.53 7.58 5.16
C THR A 249 -28.75 6.46 4.46
N GLU A 250 -27.79 6.83 3.59
CA GLU A 250 -27.02 5.87 2.80
C GLU A 250 -26.10 5.04 3.71
N GLN A 251 -26.25 3.72 3.66
CA GLN A 251 -25.57 2.82 4.58
C GLN A 251 -24.04 2.93 4.48
N GLY A 252 -23.48 3.03 3.27
CA GLY A 252 -22.03 3.12 3.07
C GLY A 252 -21.44 4.41 3.65
N ALA A 253 -22.08 5.56 3.43
CA ALA A 253 -21.68 6.82 4.03
C ALA A 253 -21.71 6.77 5.57
N TRP A 254 -22.77 6.22 6.17
CA TRP A 254 -22.88 6.12 7.63
C TRP A 254 -21.88 5.13 8.23
N SER A 255 -21.63 3.99 7.58
CA SER A 255 -20.59 3.06 8.03
C SER A 255 -19.20 3.71 8.03
N ARG A 256 -18.86 4.50 6.99
CA ARG A 256 -17.59 5.26 6.96
C ARG A 256 -17.53 6.34 8.05
N TYR A 257 -18.63 7.06 8.27
CA TYR A 257 -18.74 8.07 9.33
C TYR A 257 -18.53 7.44 10.71
N LEU A 258 -19.20 6.31 11.01
CA LEU A 258 -19.06 5.61 12.29
C LEU A 258 -17.62 5.14 12.53
N ALA A 259 -16.97 4.55 11.52
CA ALA A 259 -15.58 4.13 11.64
C ALA A 259 -14.64 5.32 11.94
N GLN A 260 -14.86 6.47 11.32
CA GLN A 260 -14.09 7.69 11.61
C GLN A 260 -14.43 8.28 12.98
N ALA A 261 -15.70 8.27 13.38
CA ALA A 261 -16.14 8.73 14.69
C ALA A 261 -15.48 7.92 15.81
N MET A 262 -15.44 6.58 15.69
CA MET A 262 -14.73 5.71 16.63
C MET A 262 -13.27 6.12 16.80
N ARG A 263 -12.56 6.37 15.69
CA ARG A 263 -11.14 6.78 15.72
C ARG A 263 -10.92 8.13 16.41
N ARG A 264 -11.89 9.05 16.33
CA ARG A 264 -11.80 10.39 16.94
C ARG A 264 -12.24 10.41 18.40
N LEU A 265 -13.18 9.56 18.79
CA LEU A 265 -13.76 9.53 20.14
C LEU A 265 -12.96 8.69 21.15
N VAL A 266 -11.96 7.93 20.68
CA VAL A 266 -11.11 7.09 21.52
C VAL A 266 -9.68 7.65 21.56
N PRO A 267 -9.02 7.64 22.74
CA PRO A 267 -7.58 7.91 22.84
C PRO A 267 -6.74 6.92 22.02
N GLU A 268 -5.68 7.41 21.39
CA GLU A 268 -4.88 6.61 20.46
C GLU A 268 -4.20 5.36 21.08
N ALA A 269 -3.89 5.39 22.38
CA ALA A 269 -3.23 4.28 23.07
C ALA A 269 -4.10 3.03 23.26
N ALA A 270 -5.40 3.07 22.91
CA ALA A 270 -6.28 1.92 23.05
C ALA A 270 -6.27 1.07 21.76
N PRO A 271 -5.79 -0.19 21.78
CA PRO A 271 -5.89 -1.06 20.62
C PRO A 271 -7.36 -1.23 20.22
N PHE A 272 -7.65 -1.06 18.93
CA PHE A 272 -8.98 -1.34 18.39
C PHE A 272 -9.10 -2.85 18.15
N SER A 273 -10.19 -3.42 18.64
CA SER A 273 -10.60 -4.78 18.25
C SER A 273 -11.61 -4.63 17.11
N TYR A 274 -11.27 -5.13 15.92
CA TYR A 274 -12.11 -5.18 14.71
C TYR A 274 -13.38 -4.29 14.74
N ASP A 275 -13.31 -3.10 14.14
CA ASP A 275 -14.41 -2.13 14.13
C ASP A 275 -15.64 -2.68 13.37
N LEU A 276 -16.69 -3.08 14.09
CA LEU A 276 -17.96 -3.39 13.45
C LEU A 276 -18.87 -2.15 13.47
N SER A 277 -19.16 -1.59 12.29
CA SER A 277 -20.10 -0.47 12.12
C SER A 277 -21.43 -0.96 11.53
N LEU A 278 -22.50 -0.97 12.34
CA LEU A 278 -23.84 -1.39 11.93
C LEU A 278 -24.79 -0.20 11.81
N VAL A 279 -25.33 0.01 10.62
CA VAL A 279 -26.33 1.06 10.36
C VAL A 279 -27.70 0.39 10.24
N LEU A 280 -28.58 0.63 11.20
CA LEU A 280 -29.96 0.15 11.21
C LEU A 280 -30.76 0.92 10.14
N PRO A 281 -31.22 0.24 9.07
CA PRO A 281 -32.02 0.87 8.03
C PRO A 281 -33.41 1.28 8.54
N ALA A 282 -34.15 2.06 7.74
CA ALA A 282 -35.54 2.37 8.02
C ALA A 282 -36.38 1.10 8.28
N PRO A 283 -37.40 1.13 9.15
CA PRO A 283 -38.24 -0.04 9.44
C PRO A 283 -38.86 -0.73 8.21
N SER A 284 -39.11 0.03 7.14
CA SER A 284 -39.65 -0.47 5.87
C SER A 284 -38.63 -1.16 4.96
N ALA A 285 -37.33 -1.06 5.25
CA ALA A 285 -36.29 -1.62 4.40
C ALA A 285 -36.19 -3.15 4.56
N ALA A 286 -35.99 -3.87 3.46
CA ALA A 286 -35.97 -5.34 3.43
C ALA A 286 -34.92 -5.96 4.37
N ASN A 287 -33.81 -5.28 4.63
CA ASN A 287 -32.73 -5.74 5.51
C ASN A 287 -32.88 -5.29 6.98
N HIS A 288 -33.89 -4.49 7.34
CA HIS A 288 -34.06 -3.94 8.69
C HIS A 288 -34.04 -5.03 9.77
N ALA A 289 -34.93 -6.03 9.66
CA ALA A 289 -35.06 -7.10 10.65
C ALA A 289 -33.76 -7.91 10.82
N ARG A 290 -33.00 -8.09 9.74
CA ARG A 290 -31.70 -8.78 9.77
C ARG A 290 -30.66 -7.95 10.52
N THR A 291 -30.55 -6.66 10.21
CA THR A 291 -29.60 -5.76 10.89
C THR A 291 -29.96 -5.58 12.36
N ALA A 292 -31.24 -5.40 12.70
CA ALA A 292 -31.71 -5.34 14.08
C ALA A 292 -31.35 -6.60 14.87
N ARG A 293 -31.52 -7.79 14.27
CA ARG A 293 -31.12 -9.07 14.87
C ARG A 293 -29.60 -9.16 15.08
N SER A 294 -28.80 -8.67 14.12
CA SER A 294 -27.35 -8.63 14.25
C SER A 294 -26.92 -7.71 15.40
N ILE A 295 -27.43 -6.48 15.47
CA ILE A 295 -27.18 -5.54 16.57
C ILE A 295 -27.56 -6.18 17.91
N ARG A 296 -28.78 -6.73 18.03
CA ARG A 296 -29.22 -7.42 19.25
C ARG A 296 -28.29 -8.56 19.62
N GLY A 297 -27.90 -9.39 18.66
CA GLY A 297 -26.99 -10.51 18.87
C GLY A 297 -25.63 -10.07 19.41
N HIS A 298 -25.08 -8.97 18.91
CA HIS A 298 -23.83 -8.41 19.43
C HIS A 298 -23.96 -7.82 20.84
N LEU A 299 -25.14 -7.31 21.20
CA LEU A 299 -25.39 -6.73 22.52
C LEU A 299 -25.72 -7.78 23.59
N THR A 300 -26.24 -8.94 23.20
CA THR A 300 -26.67 -9.99 24.16
C THR A 300 -25.70 -11.16 24.28
N LYS A 301 -24.83 -11.41 23.29
CA LYS A 301 -23.87 -12.52 23.33
C LYS A 301 -22.49 -12.04 23.79
N ALA A 302 -21.95 -12.67 24.83
CA ALA A 302 -20.61 -12.41 25.37
C ALA A 302 -19.50 -13.06 24.51
N GLU A 303 -19.44 -12.73 23.22
CA GLU A 303 -18.42 -13.26 22.31
C GLU A 303 -17.18 -12.34 22.25
N GLY A 304 -16.36 -12.40 23.30
CA GLY A 304 -15.10 -11.65 23.38
C GLY A 304 -15.27 -10.14 23.53
N LYS A 305 -14.16 -9.44 23.77
CA LYS A 305 -14.13 -7.97 23.81
C LYS A 305 -14.24 -7.45 22.37
N ARG A 306 -15.24 -6.61 22.10
CA ARG A 306 -15.47 -6.04 20.77
C ARG A 306 -15.83 -4.57 20.86
N ASP A 307 -15.41 -3.82 19.85
CA ASP A 307 -15.87 -2.46 19.64
C ASP A 307 -17.00 -2.46 18.61
N LEU A 308 -18.15 -1.89 18.99
CA LEU A 308 -19.34 -1.86 18.15
C LEU A 308 -19.81 -0.41 18.00
N ALA A 309 -19.95 0.04 16.75
CA ALA A 309 -20.62 1.29 16.43
C ALA A 309 -21.98 1.07 15.80
N VAL A 310 -23.00 1.77 16.28
CA VAL A 310 -24.37 1.69 15.78
C VAL A 310 -24.98 3.06 15.51
N ALA A 311 -25.75 3.14 14.43
CA ALA A 311 -26.57 4.30 14.09
C ALA A 311 -27.90 3.84 13.46
N ALA A 312 -28.94 4.69 13.54
CA ALA A 312 -30.19 4.51 12.81
C ALA A 312 -30.64 5.85 12.22
N PRO A 313 -30.00 6.33 11.14
CA PRO A 313 -30.21 7.68 10.64
C PRO A 313 -31.65 7.95 10.18
N ALA A 314 -32.38 6.91 9.76
CA ALA A 314 -33.78 7.03 9.35
C ALA A 314 -34.78 7.04 10.51
N ASP A 315 -34.46 6.37 11.63
CA ASP A 315 -35.32 6.29 12.82
C ASP A 315 -34.46 6.04 14.08
N PRO A 316 -33.92 7.11 14.71
CA PRO A 316 -33.16 6.99 15.95
C PRO A 316 -33.98 6.36 17.09
N GLY A 317 -35.30 6.53 17.07
CA GLY A 317 -36.21 5.92 18.04
C GLY A 317 -36.26 4.40 17.94
N ALA A 318 -36.20 3.84 16.72
CA ALA A 318 -36.09 2.40 16.52
C ALA A 318 -34.79 1.83 17.12
N LEU A 319 -33.67 2.54 16.98
CA LEU A 319 -32.43 2.13 17.63
C LEU A 319 -32.56 2.18 19.15
N LEU A 320 -33.09 3.27 19.72
CA LEU A 320 -33.27 3.35 21.16
C LEU A 320 -34.12 2.19 21.70
N ARG A 321 -35.25 1.87 21.06
CA ARG A 321 -36.08 0.71 21.44
C ARG A 321 -35.27 -0.59 21.40
N LEU A 322 -34.49 -0.80 20.35
CA LEU A 322 -33.64 -1.97 20.20
C LEU A 322 -32.57 -2.06 21.30
N LEU A 323 -31.96 -0.95 21.68
CA LEU A 323 -30.98 -0.89 22.77
C LEU A 323 -31.61 -1.20 24.13
N VAL A 324 -32.82 -0.70 24.38
CA VAL A 324 -33.60 -1.03 25.60
C VAL A 324 -33.92 -2.52 25.67
N GLU A 325 -34.47 -3.08 24.59
CA GLU A 325 -34.77 -4.51 24.51
C GLU A 325 -33.51 -5.37 24.69
N ALA A 326 -32.40 -4.98 24.05
CA ALA A 326 -31.14 -5.69 24.16
C ALA A 326 -30.57 -5.62 25.59
N GLY A 327 -30.52 -4.42 26.19
CA GLY A 327 -30.02 -4.22 27.54
C GLY A 327 -30.78 -5.02 28.61
N GLN A 328 -32.11 -5.15 28.46
CA GLN A 328 -32.95 -6.00 29.31
C GLN A 328 -32.68 -7.50 29.12
N ALA A 329 -32.33 -7.92 27.90
CA ALA A 329 -32.04 -9.30 27.57
C ALA A 329 -30.59 -9.71 27.89
N SER A 330 -29.69 -8.75 28.09
CA SER A 330 -28.27 -8.98 28.39
C SER A 330 -28.05 -9.35 29.86
N GLY A 331 -27.17 -10.32 30.10
CA GLY A 331 -26.72 -10.64 31.46
C GLY A 331 -25.89 -9.50 32.07
N PRO A 332 -25.93 -9.29 33.40
CA PRO A 332 -25.08 -8.30 34.07
C PRO A 332 -23.60 -8.50 33.73
N GLY A 333 -22.91 -7.44 33.31
CA GLY A 333 -21.48 -7.48 32.96
C GLY A 333 -21.13 -8.28 31.71
N SER A 334 -22.12 -8.74 30.92
CA SER A 334 -21.90 -9.57 29.73
C SER A 334 -21.03 -8.93 28.64
N LEU A 335 -20.90 -7.60 28.65
CA LEU A 335 -20.07 -6.83 27.72
C LEU A 335 -18.93 -6.08 28.44
N ALA A 336 -18.54 -6.52 29.64
CA ALA A 336 -17.44 -5.91 30.37
C ALA A 336 -16.14 -5.88 29.53
N GLY A 337 -15.55 -4.69 29.41
CA GLY A 337 -14.35 -4.45 28.60
C GLY A 337 -14.60 -4.24 27.11
N SER A 338 -15.87 -4.21 26.67
CA SER A 338 -16.26 -3.79 25.31
C SER A 338 -16.59 -2.29 25.28
N ARG A 339 -16.52 -1.67 24.09
CA ARG A 339 -16.95 -0.28 23.87
C ARG A 339 -18.10 -0.21 22.89
N LEU A 340 -19.14 0.53 23.25
CA LEU A 340 -20.33 0.73 22.42
C LEU A 340 -20.41 2.20 22.00
N PHE A 341 -20.22 2.46 20.71
CA PHE A 341 -20.36 3.77 20.10
C PHE A 341 -21.77 3.90 19.54
N VAL A 342 -22.54 4.83 20.06
CA VAL A 342 -23.97 4.93 19.73
C VAL A 342 -24.26 6.34 19.24
N ALA A 343 -24.58 6.45 17.94
CA ALA A 343 -25.00 7.69 17.32
C ALA A 343 -26.50 7.91 17.56
N LEU A 344 -26.85 8.82 18.47
CA LEU A 344 -28.23 9.17 18.84
C LEU A 344 -28.34 10.67 19.12
N PRO A 345 -29.50 11.30 18.83
CA PRO A 345 -29.75 12.67 19.26
C PRO A 345 -29.56 12.83 20.77
N ALA A 346 -29.05 13.98 21.22
CA ALA A 346 -28.73 14.23 22.63
C ALA A 346 -29.91 13.94 23.59
N ALA A 347 -31.15 14.22 23.16
CA ALA A 347 -32.36 13.94 23.93
C ALA A 347 -32.59 12.45 24.25
N MET A 348 -31.95 11.54 23.53
CA MET A 348 -32.08 10.08 23.70
C MET A 348 -30.89 9.45 24.44
N ALA A 349 -29.88 10.25 24.83
CA ALA A 349 -28.64 9.74 25.41
C ALA A 349 -28.85 9.07 26.78
N GLU A 350 -29.56 9.73 27.70
CA GLU A 350 -29.78 9.19 29.05
C GLU A 350 -30.59 7.88 29.07
N PRO A 351 -31.72 7.76 28.35
CA PRO A 351 -32.41 6.48 28.22
C PRO A 351 -31.54 5.36 27.65
N ALA A 352 -30.71 5.65 26.64
CA ALA A 352 -29.79 4.67 26.06
C ALA A 352 -28.71 4.25 27.05
N ARG A 353 -28.15 5.19 27.81
CA ARG A 353 -27.14 4.91 28.85
C ARG A 353 -27.72 4.03 29.96
N ALA A 354 -28.91 4.37 30.45
CA ALA A 354 -29.61 3.58 31.47
C ALA A 354 -29.90 2.16 31.00
N ALA A 355 -30.35 2.00 29.75
CA ALA A 355 -30.61 0.70 29.14
C ALA A 355 -29.36 -0.19 29.05
N LEU A 356 -28.21 0.39 28.70
CA LEU A 356 -26.97 -0.35 28.48
C LEU A 356 -26.11 -0.50 29.74
N ALA A 357 -26.37 0.25 30.81
CA ALA A 357 -25.59 0.20 32.04
C ALA A 357 -25.41 -1.21 32.64
N PRO A 358 -26.44 -2.09 32.69
CA PRO A 358 -26.28 -3.44 33.23
C PRO A 358 -25.28 -4.30 32.46
N THR A 359 -25.04 -4.01 31.18
CA THR A 359 -24.14 -4.81 30.33
C THR A 359 -22.67 -4.71 30.75
N GLY A 360 -22.29 -3.66 31.50
CA GLY A 360 -20.90 -3.38 31.88
C GLY A 360 -20.01 -2.86 30.74
N ALA A 361 -20.55 -2.58 29.56
CA ALA A 361 -19.81 -1.96 28.47
C ALA A 361 -19.50 -0.48 28.74
N THR A 362 -18.40 0.01 28.16
CA THR A 362 -18.13 1.45 28.09
C THR A 362 -18.98 2.05 26.97
N VAL A 363 -20.03 2.79 27.33
CA VAL A 363 -20.97 3.38 26.37
C VAL A 363 -20.58 4.83 26.03
N ILE A 364 -20.26 5.04 24.75
CA ILE A 364 -19.88 6.32 24.15
C ILE A 364 -21.02 6.79 23.25
N LEU A 365 -21.86 7.67 23.80
CA LEU A 365 -22.96 8.29 23.08
C LEU A 365 -22.49 9.60 22.46
N PHE A 366 -22.86 9.83 21.20
CA PHE A 366 -22.58 11.08 20.52
C PHE A 366 -23.74 11.48 19.61
N ASP A 367 -23.97 12.79 19.52
CA ASP A 367 -25.02 13.36 18.70
C ASP A 367 -24.50 13.58 17.26
N PRO A 368 -25.06 12.91 16.25
CA PRO A 368 -24.64 13.11 14.86
C PRO A 368 -24.88 14.54 14.34
N ALA A 369 -25.72 15.35 15.00
CA ALA A 369 -25.91 16.76 14.67
C ALA A 369 -24.72 17.65 15.11
N VAL A 370 -23.84 17.13 15.98
CA VAL A 370 -22.65 17.84 16.45
C VAL A 370 -21.43 17.27 15.74
N ALA A 371 -20.68 18.13 15.04
CA ALA A 371 -19.45 17.71 14.37
C ALA A 371 -18.40 17.25 15.38
N ILE A 372 -17.72 16.15 15.09
CA ILE A 372 -16.68 15.59 15.97
C ILE A 372 -15.33 16.21 15.58
N PRO A 373 -14.70 17.04 16.43
CA PRO A 373 -13.41 17.64 16.11
C PRO A 373 -12.35 16.58 15.85
N GLN A 374 -11.33 16.93 15.07
CA GLN A 374 -10.16 16.07 14.95
C GLN A 374 -9.34 16.12 16.26
N ARG A 375 -8.68 15.00 16.59
CA ARG A 375 -7.86 14.90 17.79
C ARG A 375 -6.60 15.77 17.68
N PRO A 376 -6.17 16.47 18.74
CA PRO A 376 -4.95 17.28 18.73
C PRO A 376 -3.69 16.51 18.30
N GLU A 377 -3.55 15.23 18.69
CA GLU A 377 -2.41 14.40 18.34
C GLU A 377 -2.35 14.12 16.83
N MET A 378 -3.51 13.88 16.22
CA MET A 378 -3.61 13.68 14.77
C MET A 378 -3.30 14.99 14.02
N LEU A 379 -3.81 16.13 14.51
CA LEU A 379 -3.50 17.44 13.94
C LEU A 379 -2.00 17.73 14.02
N SER A 380 -1.36 17.43 15.15
CA SER A 380 0.09 17.58 15.33
C SER A 380 0.87 16.72 14.32
N ARG A 381 0.45 15.48 14.05
CA ARG A 381 1.07 14.64 13.02
C ARG A 381 0.92 15.17 11.60
N LEU A 382 -0.20 15.83 11.33
CA LEU A 382 -0.46 16.50 10.06
C LEU A 382 0.22 17.86 9.93
N GLY A 383 0.93 18.31 10.98
CA GLY A 383 1.58 19.62 11.05
C GLY A 383 0.60 20.79 11.22
N VAL A 384 -0.61 20.53 11.71
CA VAL A 384 -1.68 21.53 11.84
C VAL A 384 -1.76 22.04 13.28
N ARG A 385 -1.65 23.36 13.46
CA ARG A 385 -1.82 23.98 14.77
C ARG A 385 -3.31 24.05 15.15
N PRO A 386 -3.69 23.89 16.43
CA PRO A 386 -5.09 23.91 16.85
C PRO A 386 -5.88 25.17 16.46
N ASP A 387 -5.21 26.33 16.40
CA ASP A 387 -5.79 27.62 16.02
C ASP A 387 -5.93 27.80 14.49
N GLN A 388 -5.41 26.87 13.69
CA GLN A 388 -5.43 26.94 12.22
C GLN A 388 -6.28 25.86 11.56
N VAL A 389 -6.94 24.99 12.33
CA VAL A 389 -7.66 23.82 11.80
C VAL A 389 -8.64 24.18 10.70
N GLU A 390 -9.45 25.22 10.89
CA GLU A 390 -10.45 25.66 9.91
C GLU A 390 -9.80 26.19 8.63
N THR A 391 -8.82 27.08 8.75
CA THR A 391 -8.08 27.64 7.61
C THR A 391 -7.34 26.57 6.81
N GLU A 392 -6.65 25.65 7.49
CA GLU A 392 -5.92 24.55 6.85
C GLU A 392 -6.87 23.56 6.14
N ALA A 393 -8.03 23.26 6.73
CA ALA A 393 -9.04 22.43 6.09
C ALA A 393 -9.61 23.09 4.82
N LEU A 394 -9.90 24.39 4.88
CA LEU A 394 -10.39 25.16 3.73
C LEU A 394 -9.34 25.26 2.62
N ASN A 395 -8.08 25.52 2.97
CA ASN A 395 -6.98 25.56 2.01
C ASN A 395 -6.81 24.20 1.32
N ALA A 396 -6.76 23.09 2.09
CA ALA A 396 -6.67 21.76 1.53
C ALA A 396 -7.87 21.41 0.62
N GLN A 397 -9.07 21.90 0.95
CA GLN A 397 -10.25 21.75 0.10
C GLN A 397 -10.16 22.58 -1.19
N ALA A 398 -9.63 23.81 -1.12
CA ALA A 398 -9.39 24.64 -2.29
C ALA A 398 -8.33 24.02 -3.21
N ASP A 399 -7.24 23.49 -2.65
CA ASP A 399 -6.19 22.77 -3.37
C ASP A 399 -6.75 21.53 -4.06
N ALA A 400 -7.61 20.77 -3.37
CA ALA A 400 -8.30 19.62 -3.95
C ALA A 400 -9.11 20.00 -5.20
N LEU A 401 -9.94 21.06 -5.11
CA LEU A 401 -10.73 21.54 -6.23
C LEU A 401 -9.86 22.07 -7.37
N HIS A 402 -8.78 22.79 -7.04
CA HIS A 402 -7.83 23.30 -8.03
C HIS A 402 -7.15 22.15 -8.79
N HIS A 403 -6.63 21.15 -8.07
CA HIS A 403 -5.99 19.98 -8.66
C HIS A 403 -6.97 19.11 -9.46
N GLU A 404 -8.22 18.98 -9.03
CA GLU A 404 -9.26 18.28 -9.78
C GLU A 404 -9.60 18.98 -11.09
N ALA A 405 -9.75 20.31 -11.07
CA ALA A 405 -9.96 21.11 -12.27
C ALA A 405 -8.77 21.02 -13.23
N ASN A 406 -7.54 21.07 -12.69
CA ASN A 406 -6.32 20.90 -13.49
C ASN A 406 -6.24 19.50 -14.09
N ALA A 407 -6.55 18.45 -13.31
CA ALA A 407 -6.58 17.08 -13.79
C ALA A 407 -7.57 16.89 -14.94
N ALA A 408 -8.76 17.49 -14.86
CA ALA A 408 -9.75 17.48 -15.93
C ALA A 408 -9.26 18.21 -17.18
N ALA A 409 -8.66 19.40 -17.02
CA ALA A 409 -8.12 20.19 -18.13
C ALA A 409 -6.95 19.48 -18.85
N LEU A 410 -6.06 18.85 -18.08
CA LEU A 410 -4.94 18.06 -18.61
C LEU A 410 -5.43 16.78 -19.28
N ALA A 411 -6.41 16.08 -18.70
CA ALA A 411 -6.97 14.86 -19.28
C ALA A 411 -7.65 15.13 -20.63
N ALA A 412 -8.25 16.31 -20.82
CA ALA A 412 -8.84 16.72 -22.10
C ALA A 412 -7.78 16.98 -23.21
N GLN A 413 -6.53 17.25 -22.82
CA GLN A 413 -5.41 17.49 -23.75
C GLN A 413 -4.51 16.26 -23.92
N ALA A 414 -4.60 15.30 -23.00
CA ALA A 414 -3.74 14.13 -22.99
C ALA A 414 -4.02 13.24 -24.21
N PRO A 415 -2.98 12.60 -24.77
CA PRO A 415 -3.18 11.63 -25.83
C PRO A 415 -4.07 10.49 -25.33
N ALA A 416 -4.99 10.05 -26.18
CA ALA A 416 -5.84 8.91 -25.89
C ALA A 416 -4.97 7.70 -25.54
N ASP A 417 -5.42 6.93 -24.55
CA ASP A 417 -4.82 5.63 -24.27
C ASP A 417 -4.85 4.78 -25.57
N PRO A 418 -3.74 4.13 -25.96
CA PRO A 418 -3.79 3.15 -27.03
C PRO A 418 -4.82 2.06 -26.63
N PRO A 419 -5.60 1.52 -27.59
CA PRO A 419 -6.52 0.43 -27.28
C PRO A 419 -5.75 -0.68 -26.54
N VAL A 420 -6.33 -1.17 -25.44
CA VAL A 420 -5.80 -2.38 -24.79
C VAL A 420 -6.01 -3.48 -25.82
N GLU A 421 -4.93 -3.98 -26.44
CA GLU A 421 -5.05 -5.23 -27.18
C GLU A 421 -5.57 -6.27 -26.19
N PRO A 422 -6.67 -6.97 -26.50
CA PRO A 422 -7.13 -8.06 -25.64
C PRO A 422 -5.94 -9.01 -25.45
N PRO A 423 -5.76 -9.57 -24.24
CA PRO A 423 -4.66 -10.49 -23.98
C PRO A 423 -4.64 -11.53 -25.10
N ALA A 424 -3.48 -11.70 -25.73
CA ALA A 424 -3.34 -12.47 -26.96
C ALA A 424 -3.77 -13.94 -26.71
N GLY A 425 -5.02 -14.25 -27.04
CA GLY A 425 -5.57 -15.61 -27.04
C GLY A 425 -5.55 -16.35 -25.70
N GLU A 426 -6.16 -17.53 -25.69
CA GLU A 426 -6.17 -18.46 -24.54
C GLU A 426 -4.75 -18.88 -24.09
N GLU A 427 -3.73 -18.68 -24.93
CA GLU A 427 -2.34 -19.04 -24.64
C GLU A 427 -1.74 -18.25 -23.46
N GLY A 428 -2.04 -16.95 -23.31
CA GLY A 428 -1.53 -16.16 -22.19
C GLY A 428 -2.17 -16.50 -20.83
N LEU A 429 -3.39 -17.04 -20.83
CA LEU A 429 -4.04 -17.55 -19.61
C LEU A 429 -3.51 -18.94 -19.24
N VAL A 430 -3.13 -19.76 -20.22
CA VAL A 430 -2.45 -21.04 -20.01
C VAL A 430 -1.04 -20.81 -19.46
N GLU A 431 -0.29 -19.84 -19.99
CA GLU A 431 1.07 -19.54 -19.51
C GLU A 431 1.08 -19.00 -18.07
N MET A 432 0.09 -18.15 -17.71
CA MET A 432 -0.09 -17.67 -16.34
C MET A 432 -0.59 -18.78 -15.39
N ALA A 433 -1.38 -19.74 -15.87
CA ALA A 433 -1.79 -20.90 -15.10
C ALA A 433 -0.61 -21.86 -14.85
N ASP A 434 0.21 -22.10 -15.87
CA ASP A 434 1.43 -22.92 -15.79
C ASP A 434 2.46 -22.30 -14.83
N ASP A 435 2.61 -20.97 -14.82
CA ASP A 435 3.51 -20.29 -13.88
C ASP A 435 2.99 -20.33 -12.43
N LEU A 436 1.67 -20.26 -12.24
CA LEU A 436 1.06 -20.45 -10.92
C LEU A 436 1.19 -21.90 -10.43
N GLU A 437 1.04 -22.88 -11.32
CA GLU A 437 1.19 -24.30 -11.01
C GLU A 437 2.65 -24.64 -10.67
N ARG A 438 3.63 -24.14 -11.45
CA ARG A 438 5.07 -24.26 -11.09
C ARG A 438 5.41 -23.62 -9.75
N THR A 439 4.79 -22.49 -9.43
CA THR A 439 5.01 -21.82 -8.15
C THR A 439 4.44 -22.64 -7.00
N ALA A 440 3.28 -23.26 -7.18
CA ALA A 440 2.68 -24.16 -6.20
C ALA A 440 3.56 -25.41 -5.98
N ASP A 441 4.02 -26.05 -7.05
CA ASP A 441 4.90 -27.24 -6.99
C ASP A 441 6.24 -26.93 -6.29
N MET A 442 6.81 -25.75 -6.55
CA MET A 442 8.04 -25.30 -5.89
C MET A 442 7.85 -25.14 -4.38
N LEU A 443 6.72 -24.56 -3.96
CA LEU A 443 6.39 -24.39 -2.54
C LEU A 443 6.11 -25.74 -1.85
N GLU A 444 5.49 -26.69 -2.54
CA GLU A 444 5.24 -28.03 -2.01
C GLU A 444 6.56 -28.81 -1.85
N GLN A 445 7.47 -28.75 -2.82
CA GLN A 445 8.81 -29.35 -2.71
C GLN A 445 9.65 -28.72 -1.59
N GLU A 446 9.52 -27.42 -1.36
CA GLU A 446 10.22 -26.73 -0.29
C GLU A 446 9.66 -27.11 1.09
N ALA A 447 8.34 -27.25 1.21
CA ALA A 447 7.68 -27.76 2.41
C ALA A 447 8.08 -29.22 2.70
N GLU A 448 8.13 -30.07 1.68
CA GLU A 448 8.59 -31.46 1.83
C GLU A 448 10.05 -31.54 2.28
N ARG A 449 10.94 -30.72 1.70
CA ARG A 449 12.35 -30.62 2.13
C ARG A 449 12.48 -30.21 3.59
N LEU A 450 11.70 -29.24 4.05
CA LEU A 450 11.72 -28.79 5.43
C LEU A 450 11.19 -29.84 6.41
N THR A 451 10.31 -30.75 5.96
CA THR A 451 9.81 -31.86 6.79
C THR A 451 10.69 -33.10 6.77
N ALA A 452 11.56 -33.26 5.76
CA ALA A 452 12.35 -34.46 5.55
C ALA A 452 13.68 -34.51 6.33
N ASP A 453 14.13 -33.40 6.94
CA ASP A 453 15.41 -33.37 7.67
C ASP A 453 15.29 -32.79 9.10
N PRO A 454 14.79 -33.59 10.06
CA PRO A 454 14.78 -33.21 11.48
C PRO A 454 16.15 -33.35 12.17
N ALA A 455 17.24 -33.63 11.45
CA ALA A 455 18.53 -34.01 12.05
C ALA A 455 19.70 -33.03 11.76
N ALA A 456 19.46 -31.89 11.11
CA ALA A 456 20.51 -30.91 10.78
C ALA A 456 20.54 -29.66 11.68
N SER A 457 20.02 -29.75 12.91
CA SER A 457 20.16 -28.71 13.93
C SER A 457 20.81 -29.25 15.20
N ASP A 458 22.13 -29.37 15.17
CA ASP A 458 23.02 -29.36 16.34
C ASP A 458 23.94 -28.13 16.23
#